data_AF-W4QXX7-F1
#
_entry.id   AF-W4QXX7-F1
#
_cell.length_a   1.000
_cell.length_b   1.000
_cell.length_c   1.000
_cell.angle_alpha   90.00
_cell.angle_beta   90.00
_cell.angle_gamma   90.00
#
_symmetry.space_group_name_H-M   'P 1'
#
loop_
_entity.id
_entity.type
_entity.pdbx_description
1 polymer ?
#
loop_
_entity_poly.entity_id
_entity_poly.type
_entity_poly.pdbx_seq_one_letter_code
_entity_poly.pdbx_strand_id
1 'polypeptide(L)'
;MTSWNGQILCGEYDKTGNEFIVRKVKNQSTQSVLKKKQVDKLYRYLKNHHEEGHIITLYDQMLLTLSKEDVDSLLNDLEEIESFYH
;
A
#
# COMPACT_ATOMS: atom_id res chain seq x y z
N MET A 1 1.61 14.30 11.99
CA MET A 1 1.05 13.24 11.13
C MET A 1 0.21 13.90 10.05
N THR A 2 0.38 13.51 8.79
CA THR A 2 -0.38 14.06 7.65
C THR A 2 -1.30 12.98 7.12
N SER A 3 -2.61 13.22 7.17
CA SER A 3 -3.60 12.27 6.67
C SER A 3 -3.54 12.19 5.14
N TRP A 4 -3.67 10.98 4.60
CA TRP A 4 -3.68 10.71 3.17
C TRP A 4 -4.72 9.65 2.84
N ASN A 5 -5.48 9.86 1.76
CA ASN A 5 -6.50 8.94 1.30
C ASN A 5 -6.27 8.68 -0.19
N GLY A 6 -5.85 7.47 -0.49
CA GLY A 6 -5.81 6.92 -1.84
C GLY A 6 -7.07 6.12 -2.16
N GLN A 7 -7.03 5.39 -3.26
CA GLN A 7 -8.16 4.59 -3.73
C GLN A 7 -8.28 3.25 -3.00
N ILE A 8 -7.13 2.61 -2.74
CA ILE A 8 -7.02 1.33 -2.05
C ILE A 8 -6.44 1.54 -0.65
N LEU A 9 -5.42 2.37 -0.48
CA LEU A 9 -4.83 2.64 0.82
C LEU A 9 -5.36 3.93 1.41
N CYS A 10 -5.62 3.94 2.71
CA CYS A 10 -5.83 5.17 3.46
C CYS A 10 -4.98 5.11 4.71
N GLY A 11 -4.44 6.25 5.12
CA GLY A 11 -3.50 6.28 6.22
C GLY A 11 -3.00 7.66 6.58
N GLU A 12 -1.92 7.66 7.34
CA GLU A 12 -1.30 8.86 7.86
C GLU A 12 0.21 8.74 7.73
N TYR A 13 0.84 9.74 7.13
CA TYR A 13 2.28 9.81 7.07
C TYR A 13 2.83 10.42 8.35
N ASP A 14 3.70 9.67 9.04
CA ASP A 14 4.46 10.15 10.19
C ASP A 14 5.86 10.59 9.75
N LYS A 15 6.03 11.92 9.70
CA LYS A 15 7.31 12.56 9.36
C LYS A 15 8.41 12.29 10.39
N THR A 16 8.04 11.98 11.63
CA THR A 16 9.00 11.77 12.73
C THR A 16 9.71 10.43 12.57
N GLY A 17 8.94 9.38 12.23
CA GLY A 17 9.43 8.01 11.99
C GLY A 17 9.78 7.72 10.52
N ASN A 18 9.53 8.66 9.60
CA ASN A 18 9.65 8.46 8.15
C ASN A 18 8.87 7.19 7.71
N GLU A 19 7.65 7.07 8.20
CA GLU A 19 6.81 5.89 8.07
C GLU A 19 5.36 6.25 7.73
N PHE A 20 4.71 5.40 6.95
CA PHE A 20 3.33 5.58 6.55
C PHE A 20 2.45 4.59 7.31
N ILE A 21 1.52 5.09 8.11
CA ILE A 21 0.61 4.28 8.90
C ILE A 21 -0.64 4.04 8.07
N VAL A 22 -0.78 2.83 7.54
CA VAL A 22 -2.00 2.37 6.88
C VAL A 22 -3.09 2.18 7.94
N ARG A 23 -4.21 2.84 7.75
CA ARG A 23 -5.43 2.76 8.55
C ARG A 23 -6.53 1.94 7.88
N LYS A 24 -6.48 1.84 6.55
CA LYS A 24 -7.47 1.11 5.76
C LYS A 24 -6.85 0.59 4.48
N VAL A 25 -7.26 -0.61 4.10
CA VAL A 25 -6.98 -1.19 2.78
C VAL A 25 -8.32 -1.60 2.16
N LYS A 26 -8.69 -0.95 1.05
CA LYS A 26 -9.95 -1.10 0.33
C LYS A 26 -11.15 -0.85 1.25
N ASN A 27 -11.82 -1.90 1.69
CA ASN A 27 -12.94 -1.84 2.64
C ASN A 27 -12.62 -2.38 4.03
N GLN A 28 -11.38 -2.82 4.27
CA GLN A 28 -10.96 -3.38 5.55
C GLN A 28 -10.14 -2.35 6.33
N SER A 29 -10.59 -2.05 7.55
CA SER A 29 -9.80 -1.26 8.51
C SER A 29 -8.65 -2.12 9.02
N THR A 30 -7.44 -1.60 8.97
CA THR A 30 -6.23 -2.26 9.48
C THR A 30 -5.30 -1.23 10.08
N GLN A 31 -4.35 -1.65 10.91
CA GLN A 31 -3.30 -0.76 11.37
C GLN A 31 -1.96 -1.42 11.05
N SER A 32 -1.26 -0.86 10.08
CA SER A 32 0.03 -1.39 9.64
C SER A 32 0.97 -0.25 9.31
N VAL A 33 2.25 -0.44 9.62
CA VAL A 33 3.29 0.53 9.32
C VAL A 33 3.98 0.10 8.03
N LEU A 34 3.97 0.99 7.03
CA LEU A 34 4.72 0.89 5.78
C LEU A 34 5.94 1.79 5.85
N LYS A 35 7.12 1.20 5.72
CA LYS A 35 8.39 1.93 5.53
C LYS A 35 8.75 2.00 4.05
N LYS A 36 9.65 2.92 3.67
CA LYS A 36 10.13 3.06 2.27
C LYS A 36 10.54 1.73 1.61
N LYS A 37 11.36 0.92 2.29
CA LYS A 37 11.79 -0.41 1.80
C LYS A 37 10.63 -1.39 1.60
N GLN A 38 9.59 -1.23 2.39
CA GLN A 38 8.40 -2.07 2.39
C GLN A 38 7.49 -1.69 1.21
N VAL A 39 7.29 -0.39 0.99
CA VAL A 39 6.61 0.16 -0.19
C VAL A 39 7.31 -0.27 -1.48
N ASP A 40 8.62 -0.10 -1.60
CA ASP A 40 9.38 -0.51 -2.81
C ASP A 40 9.26 -2.02 -3.09
N LYS A 41 9.35 -2.86 -2.06
CA LYS A 41 9.17 -4.32 -2.21
C LYS A 41 7.76 -4.67 -2.69
N LEU A 42 6.74 -4.04 -2.11
CA LEU A 42 5.35 -4.28 -2.48
C LEU A 42 5.08 -3.80 -3.91
N TYR A 43 5.52 -2.58 -4.24
CA TYR A 43 5.38 -2.01 -5.58
C TYR A 43 6.02 -2.91 -6.65
N ARG A 44 7.27 -3.35 -6.44
CA ARG A 44 7.94 -4.25 -7.39
C ARG A 44 7.26 -5.61 -7.50
N TYR A 45 6.78 -6.16 -6.39
CA TYR A 45 6.05 -7.42 -6.38
C TYR A 45 4.78 -7.31 -7.24
N LEU A 46 3.98 -6.28 -7.01
CA LEU A 46 2.74 -6.02 -7.74
C LEU A 46 3.00 -5.75 -9.24
N LYS A 47 4.02 -4.95 -9.54
CA LYS A 47 4.39 -4.60 -10.91
C LYS A 47 4.85 -5.81 -11.73
N ASN A 48 5.60 -6.73 -11.12
CA ASN A 48 6.05 -7.95 -11.78
C ASN A 48 4.95 -9.01 -11.94
N HIS A 49 3.87 -8.92 -11.16
CA HIS A 49 2.76 -9.88 -11.12
C HIS A 49 1.44 -9.21 -11.48
N HIS A 50 1.44 -8.31 -12.46
CA HIS A 50 0.25 -7.50 -12.80
C HIS A 50 -0.79 -8.26 -13.67
N GLU A 51 -0.42 -9.40 -14.26
CA GLU A 51 -1.20 -10.00 -15.36
C GLU A 51 -2.16 -11.14 -14.96
N GLU A 52 -2.01 -11.79 -13.79
CA GLU A 52 -2.77 -13.04 -13.50
C GLU A 52 -3.87 -12.90 -12.44
N GLY A 53 -4.24 -11.69 -12.01
CA GLY A 53 -5.32 -11.50 -11.02
C GLY A 53 -5.00 -12.17 -9.68
N HIS A 54 -4.13 -11.54 -8.89
CA HIS A 54 -3.47 -12.21 -7.77
C HIS A 54 -4.22 -12.04 -6.45
N ILE A 55 -4.30 -13.14 -5.70
CA ILE A 55 -4.47 -13.09 -4.24
C ILE A 55 -3.15 -12.56 -3.69
N ILE A 56 -3.12 -11.28 -3.30
CA ILE A 56 -1.92 -10.67 -2.74
C ILE A 56 -1.97 -10.83 -1.23
N THR A 57 -0.94 -11.47 -0.68
CA THR A 57 -0.73 -11.48 0.77
C THR A 57 -0.04 -10.17 1.12
N LEU A 58 -0.80 -9.21 1.68
CA LEU A 58 -0.18 -8.02 2.24
C LEU A 58 0.32 -8.37 3.66
N TYR A 59 1.63 -8.28 3.84
CA TYR A 59 2.33 -8.44 5.13
C TYR A 59 1.92 -9.64 5.98
N ASP A 60 2.07 -10.84 5.42
CA ASP A 60 2.12 -12.15 6.11
C ASP A 60 0.85 -12.61 6.84
N GLN A 61 -0.14 -11.75 7.07
CA GLN A 61 -1.33 -12.08 7.88
C GLN A 61 -2.67 -11.73 7.23
N MET A 62 -2.69 -11.00 6.09
CA MET A 62 -3.93 -10.65 5.39
C MET A 62 -3.87 -11.02 3.91
N LEU A 63 -4.71 -11.98 3.52
CA LEU A 63 -5.00 -12.30 2.13
C LEU A 63 -6.04 -11.29 1.61
N LEU A 64 -5.62 -10.43 0.71
CA LEU A 64 -6.52 -9.52 0.00
C LEU A 64 -6.65 -9.99 -1.44
N THR A 65 -7.88 -10.26 -1.85
CA THR A 65 -8.22 -10.48 -3.25
C THR A 65 -8.30 -9.12 -3.92
N LEU A 66 -7.31 -8.80 -4.74
CA LEU A 66 -7.26 -7.58 -5.52
C LEU A 66 -7.49 -7.95 -6.98
N SER A 67 -8.50 -7.32 -7.59
CA SER A 67 -8.69 -7.38 -9.04
C SER A 67 -7.55 -6.64 -9.72
N LYS A 68 -7.36 -6.87 -11.03
CA LYS A 68 -6.35 -6.13 -11.82
C LYS A 68 -6.48 -4.61 -11.63
N GLU A 69 -7.71 -4.09 -11.66
CA GLU A 69 -8.01 -2.67 -11.42
C GLU A 69 -7.58 -2.21 -10.02
N ASP A 70 -7.79 -3.05 -8.99
CA ASP A 70 -7.34 -2.71 -7.63
C ASP A 70 -5.80 -2.71 -7.55
N VAL A 71 -5.12 -3.58 -8.30
CA VAL A 71 -3.65 -3.60 -8.34
C VAL A 71 -3.11 -2.35 -9.01
N ASP A 72 -3.70 -1.92 -10.13
CA ASP A 72 -3.37 -0.64 -10.79
C ASP A 72 -3.57 0.54 -9.82
N SER A 73 -4.73 0.62 -9.15
CA SER A 73 -5.00 1.66 -8.16
C SER A 73 -4.03 1.59 -6.96
N LEU A 74 -3.69 0.38 -6.49
CA LEU A 74 -2.73 0.20 -5.40
C LEU A 74 -1.31 0.60 -5.82
N LEU A 75 -0.91 0.34 -7.07
CA LEU A 75 0.39 0.77 -7.60
C LEU A 75 0.50 2.31 -7.62
N ASN A 76 -0.55 3.00 -8.08
CA ASN A 76 -0.62 4.46 -8.04
C ASN A 76 -0.57 4.99 -6.60
N ASP A 77 -1.35 4.39 -5.70
CA ASP A 77 -1.34 4.73 -4.27
C ASP A 77 0.07 4.58 -3.67
N LEU A 78 0.79 3.50 -3.99
CA LEU A 78 2.15 3.26 -3.49
C LEU A 78 3.17 4.24 -4.08
N GLU A 79 3.00 4.69 -5.32
CA GLU A 79 3.88 5.68 -5.97
C GLU A 79 3.73 7.07 -5.31
N GLU A 80 2.50 7.46 -5.00
CA GLU A 80 2.20 8.67 -4.23
C GLU A 80 2.76 8.56 -2.80
N ILE A 81 2.60 7.39 -2.16
CA ILE A 81 3.15 7.15 -0.82
C ILE A 81 4.69 7.20 -0.86
N GLU A 82 5.32 6.68 -1.91
CA GLU A 82 6.77 6.72 -2.09
C GLU A 82 7.30 8.15 -2.08
N SER A 83 6.55 9.08 -2.68
CA SER A 83 6.86 10.51 -2.75
C SER A 83 6.86 11.22 -1.38
N PHE A 84 6.21 10.65 -0.35
CA PHE A 84 6.28 11.21 1.00
C PHE A 84 7.63 10.95 1.69
N TYR A 85 8.33 9.88 1.32
CA TYR A 85 9.61 9.54 1.95
C TYR A 85 10.75 10.34 1.33
N HIS A 86 11.34 11.25 2.12
CA HIS A 86 12.63 11.88 1.82
C HIS A 86 13.78 10.90 2.06
#